data_AF-A0A6A4LP48-F1
#
_entry.id   AF-A0A6A4LP48-F1
#
_cell.length_a   1.000
_cell.length_b   1.000
_cell.length_c   1.000
_cell.angle_alpha   90.00
_cell.angle_beta   90.00
_cell.angle_gamma   90.00
#
_symmetry.space_group_name_H-M   'P 1'
#
loop_
_entity.id
_entity.type
_entity.pdbx_description
1 polymer ?
#
loop_
_entity_poly.entity_id
_entity_poly.type
_entity_poly.pdbx_seq_one_letter_code
_entity_poly.pdbx_strand_id
1 'polypeptide(L)'
;MLLPFLTTLASYLTKSPPLHPSVDPNFVLTGNFAPVDETPPTECLVVEGELPRSLHGVYIRNGPNPQHQPLGPHHLFEGDGMLHSILLSQGRAIFCSRYVKTYKYKLEHDAGFPMIPNFLSGFYGIGDVGHGIVALARAMTGQIRRHDFDGKAPVNMTAHPKMDEETGEVFAFRCFPVVPYLTYFRFDSNGCKEKDVPIFSINTQLMSMILGSLSISNISDIVLEMAPMDMIMLQGMPVRCRPNKVPRVGIIEGMRHPIRNEMVRSAWFNALHIIKAWEDDQSGIIIVAPNALNIENFFHNRDNVHFSLEKLRINMKTSEITRSVLSKRSLELGSINPSYAGKKSR
;
A
#
# COMPACT_ATOMS: atom_id res chain seq x y z
N MET A 1 10.22 2.27 -51.26
CA MET A 1 9.02 1.55 -50.76
C MET A 1 9.22 0.88 -49.39
N LEU A 2 10.43 0.47 -49.00
CA LEU A 2 10.70 -0.14 -47.69
C LEU A 2 10.61 0.82 -46.50
N LEU A 3 11.10 2.05 -46.62
CA LEU A 3 11.12 3.02 -45.52
C LEU A 3 9.70 3.39 -45.02
N PRO A 4 8.73 3.74 -45.89
CA PRO A 4 7.35 4.01 -45.48
C PRO A 4 6.68 2.80 -44.82
N PHE A 5 6.91 1.60 -45.36
CA PHE A 5 6.35 0.35 -44.83
C PHE A 5 6.92 0.02 -43.45
N LEU A 6 8.22 0.24 -43.23
CA LEU A 6 8.86 0.09 -41.93
C LEU A 6 8.39 1.14 -40.92
N THR A 7 8.18 2.40 -41.31
CA THR A 7 7.55 3.41 -40.43
C THR A 7 6.10 3.08 -40.12
N THR A 8 5.32 2.57 -41.08
CA THR A 8 3.92 2.18 -40.85
C THR A 8 3.86 0.95 -39.95
N LEU A 9 4.69 -0.06 -40.19
CA LEU A 9 4.79 -1.27 -39.36
C LEU A 9 5.31 -0.93 -37.95
N ALA A 10 6.32 -0.08 -37.83
CA ALA A 10 6.78 0.43 -36.53
C ALA A 10 5.65 1.19 -35.83
N SER A 11 4.94 2.10 -36.53
CA SER A 11 3.81 2.82 -35.96
C SER A 11 2.67 1.87 -35.54
N TYR A 12 2.42 0.79 -36.27
CA TYR A 12 1.37 -0.18 -35.97
C TYR A 12 1.76 -1.09 -34.80
N LEU A 13 3.05 -1.42 -34.67
CA LEU A 13 3.63 -2.16 -33.55
C LEU A 13 3.82 -1.29 -32.29
N THR A 14 3.90 0.04 -32.42
CA THR A 14 4.05 0.99 -31.32
C THR A 14 2.78 1.76 -30.97
N LYS A 15 1.69 1.62 -31.74
CA LYS A 15 0.39 2.22 -31.42
C LYS A 15 -0.23 1.45 -30.26
N SER A 16 0.15 1.83 -29.05
CA SER A 16 -0.52 1.35 -27.85
C SER A 16 -2.02 1.65 -27.96
N PRO A 17 -2.88 0.70 -27.56
CA PRO A 17 -4.31 0.98 -27.47
C PRO A 17 -4.54 2.22 -26.58
N PRO A 18 -5.64 2.97 -26.78
CA PRO A 18 -5.96 4.10 -25.91
C PRO A 18 -6.01 3.60 -24.45
N LEU A 19 -5.31 4.32 -23.57
CA LEU A 19 -5.23 3.96 -22.18
C LEU A 19 -6.56 4.22 -21.47
N HIS A 20 -6.89 3.36 -20.51
CA HIS A 20 -8.03 3.61 -19.64
C HIS A 20 -7.74 4.88 -18.80
N PRO A 21 -8.72 5.77 -18.55
CA PRO A 21 -8.49 7.02 -17.80
C PRO A 21 -7.85 6.84 -16.42
N SER A 22 -8.03 5.67 -15.78
CA SER A 22 -7.41 5.36 -14.47
C SER A 22 -5.92 5.11 -14.51
N VAL A 23 -5.34 4.96 -15.71
CA VAL A 23 -3.91 4.75 -15.93
C VAL A 23 -3.34 5.68 -17.00
N ASP A 24 -4.14 6.60 -17.55
CA ASP A 24 -3.64 7.61 -18.49
C ASP A 24 -3.08 8.81 -17.70
N PRO A 25 -1.77 9.11 -17.80
CA PRO A 25 -1.15 10.23 -17.08
C PRO A 25 -1.85 11.56 -17.30
N ASN A 26 -2.47 11.79 -18.47
CA ASN A 26 -3.19 13.03 -18.77
C ASN A 26 -4.47 13.21 -17.96
N PHE A 27 -4.97 12.15 -17.33
CA PHE A 27 -6.12 12.20 -16.43
C PHE A 27 -5.68 12.01 -14.98
N VAL A 28 -4.78 11.06 -14.72
CA VAL A 28 -4.31 10.71 -13.38
C VAL A 28 -3.50 11.83 -12.71
N LEU A 29 -2.69 12.56 -13.48
CA LEU A 29 -1.77 13.60 -12.96
C LEU A 29 -2.33 15.02 -13.19
N THR A 30 -3.62 15.22 -12.93
CA THR A 30 -4.28 16.52 -13.09
C THR A 30 -4.74 17.12 -11.76
N GLY A 31 -4.92 18.45 -11.74
CA GLY A 31 -5.36 19.18 -10.56
C GLY A 31 -4.43 18.94 -9.37
N ASN A 32 -5.00 18.54 -8.22
CA ASN A 32 -4.24 18.30 -6.98
C ASN A 32 -3.41 17.00 -7.00
N PHE A 33 -3.48 16.21 -8.07
CA PHE A 33 -2.65 15.01 -8.27
C PHE A 33 -1.47 15.27 -9.23
N ALA A 34 -1.35 16.49 -9.76
CA ALA A 34 -0.18 16.87 -10.55
C ALA A 34 1.09 16.83 -9.68
N PRO A 35 2.24 16.45 -10.25
CA PRO A 35 3.50 16.43 -9.52
C PRO A 35 3.92 17.85 -9.10
N VAL A 36 4.63 17.93 -7.98
CA VAL A 36 5.20 19.18 -7.45
C VAL A 36 6.72 19.09 -7.26
N ASP A 37 7.36 20.25 -7.26
CA ASP A 37 8.80 20.38 -6.99
C ASP A 37 9.14 20.27 -5.49
N GLU A 38 10.41 19.99 -5.20
CA GLU A 38 10.94 20.04 -3.84
C GLU A 38 10.89 21.49 -3.32
N THR A 39 10.40 21.66 -2.10
CA THR A 39 10.36 22.96 -1.42
C THR A 39 11.41 22.96 -0.30
N PRO A 40 12.41 23.87 -0.31
CA PRO A 40 13.36 23.97 0.79
C PRO A 40 12.66 24.33 2.11
N PRO A 41 13.32 24.17 3.27
CA PRO A 41 12.78 24.63 4.54
C PRO A 41 12.27 26.08 4.41
N THR A 42 10.95 26.24 4.50
CA THR A 42 10.25 27.50 4.25
C THR A 42 9.35 27.80 5.44
N GLU A 43 9.47 29.01 5.97
CA GLU A 43 8.62 29.45 7.09
C GLU A 43 7.17 29.62 6.62
N CYS A 44 6.24 29.07 7.39
CA CYS A 44 4.80 29.15 7.09
C CYS A 44 4.17 30.29 7.88
N LEU A 45 3.45 31.17 7.18
CA LEU A 45 2.63 32.21 7.79
C LEU A 45 1.30 31.62 8.26
N VAL A 46 0.90 31.92 9.49
CA VAL A 46 -0.43 31.59 10.01
C VAL A 46 -1.41 32.62 9.49
N VAL A 47 -2.28 32.22 8.55
CA VAL A 47 -3.26 33.11 7.91
C VAL A 47 -4.50 33.31 8.77
N GLU A 48 -4.89 32.29 9.54
CA GLU A 48 -6.08 32.31 10.40
C GLU A 48 -5.82 31.53 11.70
N GLY A 49 -6.33 32.05 12.82
CA GLY A 49 -6.17 31.44 14.15
C GLY A 49 -4.76 31.58 14.73
N GLU A 50 -4.41 30.67 15.65
CA GLU A 50 -3.10 30.64 16.30
C GLU A 50 -2.59 29.20 16.43
N LEU A 51 -1.29 29.00 16.20
CA LEU A 51 -0.64 27.71 16.45
C LEU A 51 -0.40 27.53 17.96
N PRO A 52 -0.92 26.46 18.60
CA PRO A 52 -0.70 26.23 20.02
C PRO A 52 0.79 26.09 20.33
N ARG A 53 1.29 26.89 21.28
CA ARG A 53 2.72 26.91 21.66
C ARG A 53 3.20 25.58 22.25
N SER A 54 2.27 24.75 22.73
CA SER A 54 2.56 23.41 23.26
C SER A 54 2.86 22.37 22.18
N LEU A 55 2.54 22.63 20.91
CA LEU A 55 2.89 21.72 19.82
C LEU A 55 4.39 21.82 19.55
N HIS A 56 5.07 20.68 19.74
CA HIS A 56 6.49 20.52 19.49
C HIS A 56 6.71 19.17 18.81
N GLY A 57 7.00 19.18 17.51
CA GLY A 57 7.20 17.94 16.75
C GLY A 57 7.14 18.15 15.25
N VAL A 58 7.10 17.05 14.51
CA VAL A 58 7.05 17.07 13.04
C VAL A 58 5.86 16.27 12.57
N TYR A 59 5.01 16.88 11.76
CA TYR A 59 4.03 16.15 10.95
C TYR A 59 4.68 15.76 9.63
N ILE A 60 4.68 14.46 9.29
CA ILE A 60 5.26 13.94 8.04
C ILE A 60 4.16 13.23 7.27
N ARG A 61 4.07 13.50 5.96
CA ARG A 61 3.16 12.86 5.02
C ARG A 61 3.92 12.38 3.80
N ASN A 62 3.71 11.13 3.42
CA ASN A 62 4.23 10.56 2.17
C ASN A 62 3.19 10.69 1.04
N GLY A 63 3.65 10.74 -0.20
CA GLY A 63 2.79 10.65 -1.38
C GLY A 63 3.58 10.27 -2.64
N PRO A 64 2.91 9.66 -3.63
CA PRO A 64 3.48 9.44 -4.95
C PRO A 64 3.58 10.77 -5.71
N ASN A 65 4.75 11.05 -6.27
CA ASN A 65 5.06 12.25 -7.03
C ASN A 65 6.06 11.86 -8.14
N PRO A 66 5.63 11.58 -9.37
CA PRO A 66 6.57 11.20 -10.43
C PRO A 66 7.54 12.35 -10.75
N GLN A 67 8.86 12.09 -10.71
CA GLN A 67 9.87 13.12 -11.01
C GLN A 67 9.96 13.47 -12.50
N HIS A 68 9.50 12.56 -13.36
CA HIS A 68 9.48 12.71 -14.81
C HIS A 68 8.10 12.35 -15.34
N GLN A 69 7.71 12.97 -16.46
CA GLN A 69 6.47 12.64 -17.15
C GLN A 69 6.46 11.15 -17.54
N PRO A 70 5.46 10.35 -17.12
CA PRO A 70 5.37 8.96 -17.53
C PRO A 70 5.22 8.83 -19.05
N LEU A 71 5.96 7.89 -19.65
CA LEU A 71 5.94 7.62 -21.10
C LEU A 71 4.85 6.62 -21.53
N GLY A 72 4.13 6.05 -20.56
CA GLY A 72 3.11 5.02 -20.77
C GLY A 72 2.08 5.02 -19.65
N PRO A 73 1.34 3.92 -19.47
CA PRO A 73 0.36 3.81 -18.40
C PRO A 73 0.97 4.15 -17.02
N HIS A 74 0.25 4.93 -16.23
CA HIS A 74 0.65 5.34 -14.88
C HIS A 74 -0.56 5.33 -13.93
N HIS A 75 -0.54 4.43 -12.95
CA HIS A 75 -1.48 4.51 -11.84
C HIS A 75 -1.00 5.50 -10.77
N LEU A 76 -1.93 6.13 -10.06
CA LEU A 76 -1.66 7.13 -9.01
C LEU A 76 -0.64 6.64 -7.96
N PHE A 77 -0.59 5.33 -7.70
CA PHE A 77 0.29 4.74 -6.68
C PHE A 77 1.75 4.55 -7.13
N GLU A 78 2.11 4.90 -8.36
CA GLU A 78 3.41 4.55 -8.96
C GLU A 78 4.37 5.73 -9.14
N GLY A 79 4.01 6.91 -8.63
CA GLY A 79 4.93 8.05 -8.55
C GLY A 79 6.11 7.79 -7.61
N ASP A 80 7.19 8.55 -7.78
CA ASP A 80 8.33 8.50 -6.85
C ASP A 80 7.89 9.00 -5.47
N GLY A 81 8.41 8.40 -4.40
CA GLY A 81 8.02 8.79 -3.05
C GLY A 81 8.52 10.20 -2.72
N MET A 82 7.61 11.10 -2.35
CA MET A 82 7.94 12.42 -1.81
C MET A 82 7.39 12.57 -0.40
N LEU A 83 8.26 12.98 0.52
CA LEU A 83 7.89 13.32 1.88
C LEU A 83 7.65 14.82 1.99
N HIS A 84 6.53 15.18 2.58
CA HIS A 84 6.22 16.53 3.03
C HIS A 84 6.30 16.55 4.55
N SER A 85 6.99 17.54 5.11
CA SER A 85 7.09 17.72 6.56
C SER A 85 6.69 19.13 6.97
N ILE A 86 6.07 19.23 8.14
CA ILE A 86 5.80 20.48 8.85
C ILE A 86 6.40 20.35 10.25
N LEU A 87 7.49 21.07 10.51
CA LEU A 87 8.06 21.21 11.84
C LEU A 87 7.27 22.27 12.59
N LEU A 88 6.70 21.89 13.73
CA LEU A 88 5.94 22.76 14.62
C LEU A 88 6.72 22.97 15.92
N SER A 89 6.97 24.22 16.28
CA SER A 89 7.64 24.55 17.55
C SER A 89 7.36 25.99 17.97
N GLN A 90 6.96 26.17 19.24
CA GLN A 90 6.77 27.50 19.85
C GLN A 90 5.81 28.42 19.06
N GLY A 91 4.74 27.87 18.49
CA GLY A 91 3.78 28.63 17.67
C GLY A 91 4.27 28.98 16.27
N ARG A 92 5.37 28.38 15.81
CA ARG A 92 5.91 28.53 14.44
C ARG A 92 5.81 27.22 13.67
N ALA A 93 5.78 27.34 12.35
CA ALA A 93 5.73 26.22 11.42
C ALA A 93 6.77 26.40 10.30
N ILE A 94 7.52 25.34 9.98
CA ILE A 94 8.45 25.29 8.84
C ILE A 94 8.06 24.10 7.96
N PHE A 95 7.76 24.36 6.69
CA PHE A 95 7.46 23.33 5.70
C PHE A 95 8.70 22.93 4.90
N CYS A 96 8.79 21.66 4.52
CA CYS A 96 9.80 21.13 3.61
C CYS A 96 9.22 19.97 2.81
N SER A 97 9.63 19.81 1.54
CA SER A 97 9.34 18.61 0.77
C SER A 97 10.57 18.08 0.06
N ARG A 98 10.78 16.75 0.10
CA ARG A 98 11.93 16.06 -0.51
C ARG A 98 11.53 14.73 -1.10
N TYR A 99 12.11 14.39 -2.24
CA TYR A 99 12.06 13.04 -2.76
C TYR A 99 12.83 12.09 -1.87
N VAL A 100 12.25 10.91 -1.64
CA VAL A 100 12.98 9.76 -1.13
C VAL A 100 13.93 9.31 -2.24
N LYS A 101 15.23 9.41 -1.99
CA LYS A 101 16.29 9.08 -2.98
C LYS A 101 16.46 7.57 -3.13
N THR A 102 15.39 6.92 -3.57
CA THR A 102 15.36 5.48 -3.88
C THR A 102 16.33 5.18 -5.01
N TYR A 103 16.65 3.91 -5.20
CA TYR A 103 17.50 3.51 -6.31
C TYR A 103 16.86 3.80 -7.68
N LYS A 104 15.55 3.53 -7.82
CA LYS A 104 14.76 3.93 -8.99
C LYS A 104 14.91 5.42 -9.24
N TYR A 105 14.65 6.23 -8.21
CA TYR A 105 14.72 7.69 -8.31
C TYR A 105 16.08 8.14 -8.85
N LYS A 106 17.18 7.68 -8.23
CA LYS A 106 18.54 8.09 -8.62
C LYS A 106 18.87 7.70 -10.06
N LEU A 107 18.58 6.47 -10.46
CA LEU A 107 18.82 6.03 -11.84
C LEU A 107 18.08 6.88 -12.86
N GLU A 108 16.79 7.09 -12.64
CA GLU A 108 15.95 7.84 -13.57
C GLU A 108 16.33 9.32 -13.59
N HIS A 109 16.68 9.87 -12.43
CA HIS A 109 17.19 11.23 -12.29
C HIS A 109 18.48 11.45 -13.10
N ASP A 110 19.45 10.54 -12.97
CA ASP A 110 20.72 10.59 -13.69
C ASP A 110 20.52 10.40 -15.20
N ALA A 111 19.52 9.60 -15.60
CA ALA A 111 19.18 9.36 -17.00
C ALA A 111 18.33 10.49 -17.63
N GLY A 112 17.57 11.23 -16.82
CA GLY A 112 16.66 12.29 -17.25
C GLY A 112 15.32 11.79 -17.83
N PHE A 113 14.99 10.51 -17.67
CA PHE A 113 13.73 9.92 -18.16
C PHE A 113 13.33 8.65 -17.37
N PRO A 114 12.04 8.24 -17.37
CA PRO A 114 11.60 7.02 -16.72
C PRO A 114 12.25 5.76 -17.33
N MET A 115 12.82 4.89 -16.49
CA MET A 115 13.54 3.68 -16.90
C MET A 115 12.94 2.40 -16.32
N ILE A 116 12.32 2.48 -15.14
CA ILE A 116 11.72 1.35 -14.44
C ILE A 116 10.25 1.28 -14.85
N PRO A 117 9.75 0.11 -15.28
CA PRO A 117 8.36 -0.03 -15.69
C PRO A 117 7.42 0.16 -14.49
N ASN A 118 6.26 0.77 -14.77
CA ASN A 118 5.14 0.85 -13.84
C ASN A 118 4.52 -0.55 -13.72
N PHE A 119 4.73 -1.21 -12.57
CA PHE A 119 4.33 -2.60 -12.35
C PHE A 119 2.83 -2.79 -12.12
N LEU A 120 2.12 -1.77 -11.61
CA LEU A 120 0.67 -1.82 -11.41
C LEU A 120 -0.08 -1.46 -12.69
N SER A 121 0.32 -0.40 -13.42
CA SER A 121 -0.41 0.03 -14.61
C SER A 121 0.16 -0.44 -15.94
N GLY A 122 1.38 -0.95 -16.01
CA GLY A 122 2.02 -1.34 -17.28
C GLY A 122 1.47 -2.64 -17.90
N PHE A 123 2.16 -3.12 -18.94
CA PHE A 123 1.96 -4.42 -19.60
C PHE A 123 0.70 -4.55 -20.48
N TYR A 124 0.37 -3.47 -21.20
CA TYR A 124 -0.65 -3.51 -22.26
C TYR A 124 -0.06 -3.79 -23.65
N GLY A 125 1.28 -3.75 -23.78
CA GLY A 125 1.96 -4.01 -25.05
C GLY A 125 3.33 -4.67 -24.92
N ILE A 126 3.86 -5.11 -26.07
CA ILE A 126 5.16 -5.79 -26.17
C ILE A 126 6.31 -4.87 -25.71
N GLY A 127 6.19 -3.56 -25.93
CA GLY A 127 7.16 -2.57 -25.43
C GLY A 127 7.28 -2.57 -23.91
N ASP A 128 6.15 -2.67 -23.20
CA ASP A 128 6.12 -2.74 -21.73
C ASP A 128 6.78 -4.01 -21.20
N VAL A 129 6.53 -5.15 -21.87
CA VAL A 129 7.19 -6.43 -21.54
C VAL A 129 8.69 -6.34 -21.79
N GLY A 130 9.11 -5.72 -22.89
CA GLY A 130 10.52 -5.45 -23.18
C GLY A 130 11.20 -4.63 -22.07
N HIS A 131 10.56 -3.55 -21.62
CA HIS A 131 11.02 -2.77 -20.47
C HIS A 131 11.07 -3.60 -19.18
N GLY A 132 10.09 -4.47 -18.95
CA GLY A 132 10.08 -5.44 -17.85
C GLY A 132 11.29 -6.38 -17.86
N ILE A 133 11.60 -6.98 -19.01
CA ILE A 133 12.74 -7.88 -19.17
C ILE A 133 14.06 -7.13 -18.95
N VAL A 134 14.21 -5.93 -19.51
CA VAL A 134 15.40 -5.10 -19.30
C VAL A 134 15.57 -4.73 -17.83
N ALA A 135 14.49 -4.36 -17.14
CA ALA A 135 14.53 -4.07 -15.71
C ALA A 135 14.92 -5.32 -14.89
N LEU A 136 14.39 -6.50 -15.22
CA LEU A 136 14.77 -7.75 -14.58
C LEU A 136 16.25 -8.08 -14.82
N ALA A 137 16.73 -7.95 -16.06
CA ALA A 137 18.13 -8.17 -16.41
C ALA A 137 19.05 -7.24 -15.62
N ARG A 138 18.71 -5.94 -15.53
CA ARG A 138 19.44 -4.96 -14.73
C ARG A 138 19.45 -5.29 -13.23
N ALA A 139 18.35 -5.83 -12.70
CA ALA A 139 18.31 -6.31 -11.31
C ALA A 139 19.23 -7.52 -11.11
N MET A 140 19.20 -8.50 -12.02
CA MET A 140 20.06 -9.69 -11.95
C MET A 140 21.55 -9.37 -12.10
N THR A 141 21.90 -8.37 -12.92
CA THR A 141 23.30 -7.92 -13.09
C THR A 141 23.76 -6.96 -11.99
N GLY A 142 22.91 -6.65 -11.00
CA GLY A 142 23.23 -5.75 -9.90
C GLY A 142 23.30 -4.26 -10.29
N GLN A 143 22.87 -3.92 -11.52
CA GLN A 143 22.67 -2.55 -11.99
C GLN A 143 21.38 -1.93 -11.45
N ILE A 144 20.50 -2.72 -10.81
CA ILE A 144 19.43 -2.25 -9.94
C ILE A 144 19.61 -2.85 -8.54
N ARG A 145 19.94 -2.01 -7.56
CA ARG A 145 20.09 -2.42 -6.14
C ARG A 145 18.97 -1.82 -5.31
N ARG A 146 18.39 -2.57 -4.37
CA ARG A 146 17.40 -2.04 -3.43
C ARG A 146 18.05 -1.79 -2.08
N HIS A 147 17.48 -0.88 -1.29
CA HIS A 147 17.90 -0.68 0.09
C HIS A 147 17.53 -1.94 0.89
N ASP A 148 18.51 -2.58 1.52
CA ASP A 148 18.42 -3.92 2.10
C ASP A 148 18.72 -3.96 3.61
N PHE A 149 18.68 -2.79 4.29
CA PHE A 149 18.95 -2.63 5.72
C PHE A 149 20.25 -3.35 6.14
N ASP A 150 21.36 -3.08 5.43
CA ASP A 150 22.68 -3.69 5.66
C ASP A 150 22.66 -5.24 5.60
N GLY A 151 21.83 -5.80 4.71
CA GLY A 151 21.68 -7.25 4.54
C GLY A 151 20.87 -7.94 5.65
N LYS A 152 20.27 -7.20 6.59
CA LYS A 152 19.55 -7.76 7.75
C LYS A 152 18.09 -8.18 7.44
N ALA A 153 17.52 -7.80 6.29
CA ALA A 153 16.14 -8.17 5.94
C ALA A 153 15.93 -8.42 4.43
N PRO A 154 15.30 -9.56 4.04
CA PRO A 154 14.83 -9.73 2.66
C PRO A 154 13.68 -8.77 2.29
N VAL A 155 14.03 -7.74 1.52
CA VAL A 155 13.42 -7.00 0.38
C VAL A 155 11.93 -6.61 0.34
N ASN A 156 11.00 -7.19 1.08
CA ASN A 156 9.60 -6.73 1.05
C ASN A 156 9.09 -6.55 2.49
N MET A 157 8.19 -5.61 2.73
CA MET A 157 7.40 -5.55 3.96
C MET A 157 6.14 -4.75 3.69
N THR A 158 5.16 -4.90 4.56
CA THR A 158 3.97 -4.04 4.54
C THR A 158 4.34 -2.55 4.63
N ALA A 159 3.57 -1.71 3.95
CA ALA A 159 3.61 -0.26 4.13
C ALA A 159 2.93 0.20 5.43
N HIS A 160 2.30 -0.72 6.17
CA HIS A 160 1.56 -0.45 7.42
C HIS A 160 2.11 -1.26 8.61
N PRO A 161 3.41 -1.17 8.94
CA PRO A 161 3.93 -1.79 10.16
C PRO A 161 3.29 -1.15 11.40
N LYS A 162 3.30 -1.88 12.52
CA LYS A 162 2.70 -1.41 13.78
C LYS A 162 3.69 -1.46 14.91
N MET A 163 3.81 -0.34 15.61
CA MET A 163 4.64 -0.22 16.81
C MET A 163 3.77 -0.46 18.04
N ASP A 164 4.31 -1.24 18.97
CA ASP A 164 3.83 -1.30 20.34
C ASP A 164 4.47 -0.14 21.12
N GLU A 165 3.65 0.82 21.55
CA GLU A 165 4.10 2.01 22.28
C GLU A 165 4.66 1.69 23.68
N GLU A 166 4.29 0.55 24.28
CA GLU A 166 4.77 0.15 25.59
C GLU A 166 6.14 -0.53 25.51
N THR A 167 6.33 -1.40 24.52
CA THR A 167 7.57 -2.18 24.39
C THR A 167 8.57 -1.59 23.39
N GLY A 168 8.11 -0.71 22.50
CA GLY A 168 8.89 -0.14 21.40
C GLY A 168 9.10 -1.10 20.22
N GLU A 169 8.50 -2.29 20.26
CA GLU A 169 8.65 -3.27 19.18
C GLU A 169 7.81 -2.93 17.95
N VAL A 170 8.31 -3.29 16.77
CA VAL A 170 7.61 -3.06 15.50
C VAL A 170 7.26 -4.38 14.85
N PHE A 171 5.99 -4.58 14.57
CA PHE A 171 5.44 -5.77 13.93
C PHE A 171 5.13 -5.52 12.46
N ALA A 172 5.55 -6.46 11.61
CA ALA A 172 5.42 -6.37 10.17
C ALA A 172 5.19 -7.75 9.54
N PHE A 173 4.81 -7.75 8.27
CA PHE A 173 4.63 -8.97 7.50
C PHE A 173 5.06 -8.77 6.05
N ARG A 174 5.15 -9.89 5.34
CA ARG A 174 5.53 -10.03 3.95
C ARG A 174 4.56 -10.97 3.27
N CYS A 175 4.06 -10.57 2.11
CA CYS A 175 3.32 -11.45 1.21
C CYS A 175 4.24 -11.92 0.07
N PHE A 176 4.11 -13.19 -0.31
CA PHE A 176 4.85 -13.79 -1.40
C PHE A 176 3.88 -14.34 -2.46
N PRO A 177 4.29 -14.39 -3.74
CA PRO A 177 3.52 -15.07 -4.79
C PRO A 177 3.62 -16.60 -4.71
N VAL A 178 4.46 -17.14 -3.82
CA VAL A 178 4.70 -18.58 -3.61
C VAL A 178 4.57 -18.91 -2.13
N VAL A 179 4.37 -20.20 -1.80
CA VAL A 179 4.28 -20.68 -0.41
C VAL A 179 5.63 -20.52 0.31
N PRO A 180 5.67 -20.04 1.57
CA PRO A 180 4.54 -19.52 2.35
C PRO A 180 4.08 -18.15 1.81
N TYR A 181 2.78 -18.04 1.50
CA TYR A 181 2.21 -16.81 0.92
C TYR A 181 2.25 -15.61 1.87
N LEU A 182 2.37 -15.87 3.19
CA LEU A 182 2.54 -14.85 4.20
C LEU A 182 3.63 -15.25 5.20
N THR A 183 4.49 -14.31 5.52
CA THR A 183 5.48 -14.41 6.59
C THR A 183 5.36 -13.20 7.50
N TYR A 184 5.31 -13.45 8.80
CA TYR A 184 5.27 -12.44 9.84
C TYR A 184 6.66 -12.28 10.48
N PHE A 185 7.02 -11.09 10.94
CA PHE A 185 8.26 -10.83 11.67
C PHE A 185 8.15 -9.54 12.51
N ARG A 186 9.07 -9.37 13.45
CA ARG A 186 9.14 -8.18 14.31
C ARG A 186 10.54 -7.59 14.37
N PHE A 187 10.62 -6.34 14.78
CA PHE A 187 11.83 -5.67 15.22
C PHE A 187 11.70 -5.41 16.73
N ASP A 188 12.76 -5.64 17.48
CA ASP A 188 12.83 -5.21 18.87
C ASP A 188 12.93 -3.66 18.96
N SER A 189 12.92 -3.13 20.18
CA SER A 189 13.05 -1.69 20.43
C SER A 189 14.39 -1.08 20.00
N ASN A 190 15.41 -1.91 19.72
CA ASN A 190 16.70 -1.49 19.17
C ASN A 190 16.73 -1.52 17.64
N GLY A 191 15.62 -1.90 16.98
CA GLY A 191 15.54 -2.07 15.54
C GLY A 191 16.19 -3.36 15.03
N CYS A 192 16.50 -4.31 15.91
CA CYS A 192 17.01 -5.62 15.50
C CYS A 192 15.85 -6.52 15.07
N LYS A 193 15.96 -7.05 13.84
CA LYS A 193 14.96 -7.93 13.27
C LYS A 193 15.03 -9.33 13.89
N GLU A 194 13.88 -9.85 14.27
CA GLU A 194 13.70 -11.21 14.79
C GLU A 194 13.44 -12.23 13.68
N LYS A 195 13.39 -13.51 14.04
CA LYS A 195 13.18 -14.62 13.08
C LYS A 195 11.83 -14.50 12.37
N ASP A 196 11.83 -14.83 11.08
CA ASP A 196 10.64 -14.90 10.25
C ASP A 196 9.73 -16.08 10.70
N VAL A 197 8.42 -15.83 10.83
CA VAL A 197 7.40 -16.81 11.19
C VAL A 197 6.45 -17.02 10.01
N PRO A 198 6.56 -18.16 9.28
CA PRO A 198 5.70 -18.44 8.14
C PRO A 198 4.27 -18.78 8.60
N ILE A 199 3.26 -18.27 7.89
CA ILE A 199 1.85 -18.51 8.18
C ILE A 199 1.25 -19.38 7.06
N PHE A 200 1.15 -20.69 7.31
CA PHE A 200 0.70 -21.68 6.32
C PHE A 200 -0.82 -21.82 6.21
N SER A 201 -1.58 -21.32 7.18
CA SER A 201 -3.06 -21.36 7.14
C SER A 201 -3.66 -20.47 6.04
N ILE A 202 -2.84 -19.61 5.45
CA ILE A 202 -3.19 -18.81 4.27
C ILE A 202 -2.76 -19.58 3.03
N ASN A 203 -3.74 -20.06 2.27
CA ASN A 203 -3.55 -20.91 1.11
C ASN A 203 -3.83 -20.23 -0.24
N THR A 204 -3.97 -18.90 -0.25
CA THR A 204 -4.23 -18.12 -1.47
C THR A 204 -3.31 -16.93 -1.56
N GLN A 205 -2.98 -16.51 -2.79
CA GLN A 205 -2.19 -15.32 -3.05
C GLN A 205 -3.00 -14.08 -2.63
N LEU A 206 -2.59 -13.49 -1.51
CA LEU A 206 -3.23 -12.33 -0.92
C LEU A 206 -2.77 -11.06 -1.63
N MET A 207 -3.73 -10.19 -1.96
CA MET A 207 -3.47 -8.77 -2.02
C MET A 207 -3.95 -8.15 -0.69
N SER A 208 -3.31 -8.55 0.41
CA SER A 208 -3.74 -8.16 1.75
C SER A 208 -3.07 -6.88 2.21
N MET A 209 -3.86 -5.97 2.72
CA MET A 209 -3.45 -4.99 3.72
C MET A 209 -3.85 -5.52 5.09
N ILE A 210 -2.93 -5.44 6.06
CA ILE A 210 -3.16 -5.84 7.46
C ILE A 210 -2.92 -4.61 8.32
N LEU A 211 -3.78 -4.39 9.31
CA LEU A 211 -3.33 -3.84 10.57
C LEU A 211 -3.33 -4.93 11.63
N GLY A 212 -2.26 -4.96 12.43
CA GLY A 212 -2.25 -5.60 13.73
C GLY A 212 -2.65 -4.66 14.85
N SER A 213 -3.31 -5.24 15.86
CA SER A 213 -3.35 -4.79 17.24
C SER A 213 -2.22 -5.48 18.02
N LEU A 214 -1.75 -4.89 19.12
CA LEU A 214 -0.59 -5.34 19.91
C LEU A 214 -0.63 -6.82 20.36
N SER A 215 -1.82 -7.44 20.44
CA SER A 215 -1.97 -8.86 20.82
C SER A 215 -2.33 -9.77 19.64
N ILE A 216 -2.92 -9.20 18.58
CA ILE A 216 -3.55 -9.93 17.47
C ILE A 216 -3.34 -9.21 16.14
N SER A 217 -2.72 -9.89 15.17
CA SER A 217 -2.67 -9.43 13.79
C SER A 217 -3.91 -9.88 13.02
N ASN A 218 -4.60 -8.94 12.35
CA ASN A 218 -5.77 -9.24 11.55
C ASN A 218 -5.51 -9.13 10.05
N ILE A 219 -5.90 -10.15 9.30
CA ILE A 219 -5.59 -10.22 7.86
C ILE A 219 -6.85 -10.16 7.03
N SER A 220 -7.09 -9.03 6.39
CA SER A 220 -8.19 -8.90 5.45
C SER A 220 -7.79 -9.53 4.11
N ASP A 221 -8.29 -10.74 3.88
CA ASP A 221 -8.31 -11.38 2.56
C ASP A 221 -9.57 -10.90 1.82
N ILE A 222 -9.40 -9.94 0.93
CA ILE A 222 -10.49 -9.31 0.19
C ILE A 222 -10.73 -10.01 -1.17
N VAL A 223 -11.78 -9.61 -1.89
CA VAL A 223 -12.08 -10.19 -3.22
C VAL A 223 -11.05 -9.85 -4.31
N LEU A 224 -10.15 -8.90 -4.05
CA LEU A 224 -9.03 -8.59 -4.95
C LEU A 224 -7.89 -9.60 -4.77
N GLU A 225 -7.20 -9.90 -5.86
CA GLU A 225 -6.10 -10.84 -5.88
C GLU A 225 -5.05 -10.49 -6.93
N MET A 226 -3.86 -11.06 -6.75
CA MET A 226 -2.80 -10.97 -7.74
C MET A 226 -3.08 -11.91 -8.93
N ALA A 227 -2.99 -11.37 -10.14
CA ALA A 227 -3.15 -12.08 -11.40
C ALA A 227 -1.93 -11.84 -12.30
N PRO A 228 -0.73 -12.38 -11.97
CA PRO A 228 0.50 -12.11 -12.73
C PRO A 228 0.44 -12.59 -14.19
N MET A 229 -0.44 -13.57 -14.49
CA MET A 229 -0.70 -14.01 -15.87
C MET A 229 -1.24 -12.89 -16.75
N ASP A 230 -1.91 -11.87 -16.19
CA ASP A 230 -2.43 -10.74 -16.95
C ASP A 230 -1.30 -9.92 -17.56
N MET A 231 -0.18 -9.74 -16.84
CA MET A 231 1.02 -9.10 -17.38
C MET A 231 1.61 -9.90 -18.56
N ILE A 232 1.68 -11.23 -18.42
CA ILE A 232 2.24 -12.13 -19.44
C ILE A 232 1.36 -12.15 -20.70
N MET A 233 0.03 -12.10 -20.51
CA MET A 233 -0.97 -12.13 -21.57
C MET A 233 -1.30 -10.75 -22.13
N LEU A 234 -0.54 -9.70 -21.78
CA LEU A 234 -0.73 -8.32 -22.23
C LEU A 234 -2.09 -7.71 -21.88
N GLN A 235 -2.65 -8.09 -20.73
CA GLN A 235 -3.93 -7.60 -20.19
C GLN A 235 -3.75 -6.45 -19.19
N GLY A 236 -2.51 -6.01 -18.94
CA GLY A 236 -2.20 -4.87 -18.08
C GLY A 236 -2.02 -5.25 -16.62
N MET A 237 -2.77 -4.56 -15.74
CA MET A 237 -2.62 -4.59 -14.29
C MET A 237 -2.65 -6.01 -13.71
N PRO A 238 -1.68 -6.42 -12.87
CA PRO A 238 -1.59 -7.75 -12.27
C PRO A 238 -2.54 -7.95 -11.08
N VAL A 239 -3.69 -7.29 -11.07
CA VAL A 239 -4.66 -7.33 -9.97
C VAL A 239 -6.06 -7.47 -10.56
N ARG A 240 -6.84 -8.41 -10.02
CA ARG A 240 -8.21 -8.67 -10.49
C ARG A 240 -9.18 -8.80 -9.32
N CYS A 241 -10.42 -8.35 -9.54
CA CYS A 241 -11.53 -8.65 -8.64
C CYS A 241 -12.11 -10.03 -8.98
N ARG A 242 -12.25 -10.91 -7.98
CA ARG A 242 -12.98 -12.19 -8.08
C ARG A 242 -14.31 -12.11 -7.33
N PRO A 243 -15.44 -11.83 -8.00
CA PRO A 243 -16.74 -11.67 -7.32
C PRO A 243 -17.18 -12.89 -6.52
N ASN A 244 -16.77 -14.10 -6.94
CA ASN A 244 -17.12 -15.36 -6.27
C ASN A 244 -16.19 -15.71 -5.09
N LYS A 245 -15.14 -14.93 -4.84
CA LYS A 245 -14.25 -15.13 -3.70
C LYS A 245 -14.95 -14.64 -2.44
N VAL A 246 -14.98 -15.46 -1.40
CA VAL A 246 -15.52 -15.06 -0.09
C VAL A 246 -14.40 -14.40 0.71
N PRO A 247 -14.53 -13.13 1.13
CA PRO A 247 -13.53 -12.48 1.96
C PRO A 247 -13.33 -13.22 3.28
N ARG A 248 -12.12 -13.15 3.83
CA ARG A 248 -11.76 -13.74 5.11
C ARG A 248 -11.04 -12.71 5.97
N VAL A 249 -11.21 -12.84 7.29
CA VAL A 249 -10.40 -12.14 8.28
C VAL A 249 -9.54 -13.17 8.99
N GLY A 250 -8.23 -13.02 8.84
CA GLY A 250 -7.25 -13.79 9.54
C GLY A 250 -7.05 -13.32 10.95
N ILE A 251 -6.81 -14.24 11.86
CA ILE A 251 -6.50 -13.98 13.26
C ILE A 251 -5.19 -14.68 13.58
N ILE A 252 -4.20 -13.91 14.00
CA ILE A 252 -2.93 -14.41 14.51
C ILE A 252 -2.85 -14.06 15.99
N GLU A 253 -2.94 -15.05 16.86
CA GLU A 253 -2.85 -14.90 18.32
C GLU A 253 -1.43 -15.20 18.79
N GLY A 254 -0.92 -14.35 19.69
CA GLY A 254 0.43 -14.51 20.24
C GLY A 254 1.49 -13.96 19.27
N MET A 255 1.48 -12.67 19.02
CA MET A 255 2.39 -11.96 18.10
C MET A 255 3.90 -12.28 18.31
N ARG A 256 4.34 -12.65 19.52
CA ARG A 256 5.72 -13.09 19.80
C ARG A 256 5.98 -14.55 19.45
N HIS A 257 4.97 -15.39 19.69
CA HIS A 257 4.96 -16.83 19.44
C HIS A 257 3.57 -17.21 18.93
N PRO A 258 3.34 -17.21 17.61
CA PRO A 258 2.00 -17.47 17.09
C PRO A 258 1.50 -18.85 17.49
N ILE A 259 0.52 -18.90 18.39
CA ILE A 259 -0.06 -20.15 18.92
C ILE A 259 -1.33 -20.51 18.14
N ARG A 260 -1.99 -19.52 17.53
CA ARG A 260 -3.17 -19.70 16.67
C ARG A 260 -3.07 -18.85 15.41
N ASN A 261 -3.41 -19.44 14.27
CA ASN A 261 -3.43 -18.78 12.97
C ASN A 261 -4.64 -19.24 12.13
N GLU A 262 -5.79 -18.61 12.34
CA GLU A 262 -7.04 -19.02 11.69
C GLU A 262 -7.51 -17.99 10.65
N MET A 263 -8.16 -18.45 9.59
CA MET A 263 -8.90 -17.59 8.65
C MET A 263 -10.39 -17.78 8.85
N VAL A 264 -11.07 -16.72 9.30
CA VAL A 264 -12.52 -16.72 9.52
C VAL A 264 -13.22 -16.10 8.32
N ARG A 265 -14.23 -16.76 7.76
CA ARG A 265 -15.00 -16.22 6.64
C ARG A 265 -15.79 -14.98 7.07
N SER A 266 -15.63 -13.89 6.34
CA SER A 266 -16.36 -12.64 6.53
C SER A 266 -17.19 -12.37 5.29
N ALA A 267 -18.50 -12.64 5.35
CA ALA A 267 -19.40 -12.44 4.23
C ALA A 267 -19.33 -10.97 3.76
N TRP A 268 -18.76 -10.71 2.58
CA TRP A 268 -18.64 -9.39 1.94
C TRP A 268 -18.06 -8.27 2.82
N PHE A 269 -16.85 -8.49 3.36
CA PHE A 269 -16.08 -7.48 4.08
C PHE A 269 -14.73 -7.23 3.39
N ASN A 270 -14.67 -6.17 2.60
CA ASN A 270 -13.53 -5.75 1.79
C ASN A 270 -12.85 -4.53 2.42
N ALA A 271 -12.19 -4.73 3.55
CA ALA A 271 -11.43 -3.67 4.22
C ALA A 271 -10.05 -3.53 3.58
N LEU A 272 -9.76 -2.33 3.05
CA LEU A 272 -8.42 -1.96 2.56
C LEU A 272 -7.57 -1.44 3.72
N HIS A 273 -8.08 -0.49 4.50
CA HIS A 273 -7.48 -0.10 5.76
C HIS A 273 -8.33 -0.61 6.91
N ILE A 274 -7.67 -1.14 7.93
CA ILE A 274 -8.27 -1.32 9.25
C ILE A 274 -7.93 -0.05 10.05
N ILE A 275 -8.90 0.55 10.72
CA ILE A 275 -8.64 1.73 11.55
C ILE A 275 -8.14 1.27 12.92
N LYS A 276 -8.76 0.21 13.45
CA LYS A 276 -8.50 -0.27 14.79
C LYS A 276 -8.94 -1.73 14.96
N ALA A 277 -8.24 -2.45 15.83
CA ALA A 277 -8.72 -3.70 16.40
C ALA A 277 -8.36 -3.80 17.88
N TRP A 278 -9.13 -4.55 18.67
CA TRP A 278 -8.84 -4.84 20.10
C TRP A 278 -9.61 -6.08 20.56
N GLU A 279 -9.18 -6.67 21.67
CA GLU A 279 -9.90 -7.76 22.33
C GLU A 279 -11.02 -7.20 23.23
N ASP A 280 -12.20 -7.82 23.20
CA ASP A 280 -13.27 -7.51 24.15
C ASP A 280 -13.25 -8.42 25.39
N ASP A 281 -14.06 -8.04 26.37
CA ASP A 281 -14.13 -8.71 27.67
C ASP A 281 -14.72 -10.13 27.61
N GLN A 282 -15.20 -10.59 26.45
CA GLN A 282 -15.89 -11.86 26.22
C GLN A 282 -15.17 -12.75 25.20
N SER A 283 -13.84 -12.70 25.17
CA SER A 283 -13.00 -13.47 24.23
C SER A 283 -13.39 -13.24 22.77
N GLY A 284 -13.75 -12.01 22.40
CA GLY A 284 -13.99 -11.60 21.03
C GLY A 284 -12.95 -10.61 20.55
N ILE A 285 -12.76 -10.54 19.24
CA ILE A 285 -11.94 -9.51 18.59
C ILE A 285 -12.89 -8.51 17.95
N ILE A 286 -12.74 -7.24 18.30
CA ILE A 286 -13.40 -6.14 17.61
C ILE A 286 -12.48 -5.58 16.55
N ILE A 287 -13.01 -5.34 15.36
CA ILE A 287 -12.32 -4.68 14.24
C ILE A 287 -13.20 -3.54 13.76
N VAL A 288 -12.62 -2.36 13.61
CA VAL A 288 -13.28 -1.19 13.01
C VAL A 288 -12.53 -0.84 11.73
N ALA A 289 -13.24 -0.85 10.61
CA ALA A 289 -12.67 -0.58 9.30
C ALA A 289 -13.71 -0.06 8.31
N PRO A 290 -13.31 0.79 7.35
CA PRO A 290 -14.03 1.02 6.11
C PRO A 290 -14.17 -0.27 5.31
N ASN A 291 -15.40 -0.62 4.95
CA ASN A 291 -15.70 -1.71 4.04
C ASN A 291 -16.00 -1.13 2.66
N ALA A 292 -15.21 -1.51 1.65
CA ALA A 292 -15.45 -1.10 0.27
C ALA A 292 -16.65 -1.89 -0.31
N LEU A 293 -17.73 -1.18 -0.64
CA LEU A 293 -18.93 -1.79 -1.19
C LEU A 293 -18.80 -2.11 -2.69
N ASN A 294 -18.04 -1.29 -3.41
CA ASN A 294 -17.77 -1.39 -4.85
C ASN A 294 -16.27 -1.52 -5.12
N ILE A 295 -15.64 -2.52 -4.48
CA ILE A 295 -14.19 -2.75 -4.51
C ILE A 295 -13.66 -3.06 -5.91
N GLU A 296 -14.50 -3.56 -6.83
CA GLU A 296 -14.19 -3.75 -8.24
C GLU A 296 -13.74 -2.46 -8.95
N ASN A 297 -14.21 -1.31 -8.46
CA ASN A 297 -13.85 0.00 -9.02
C ASN A 297 -12.53 0.54 -8.46
N PHE A 298 -11.91 -0.09 -7.46
CA PHE A 298 -10.82 0.50 -6.68
C PHE A 298 -9.62 0.97 -7.52
N PHE A 299 -9.19 0.17 -8.50
CA PHE A 299 -8.06 0.51 -9.38
C PHE A 299 -8.48 1.12 -10.74
N HIS A 300 -9.77 1.10 -11.06
CA HIS A 300 -10.26 1.49 -12.39
C HIS A 300 -11.14 2.74 -12.37
N ASN A 301 -11.83 3.02 -11.27
CA ASN A 301 -12.77 4.13 -11.17
C ASN A 301 -12.95 4.53 -9.70
N ARG A 302 -11.91 5.14 -9.13
CA ARG A 302 -11.83 5.50 -7.70
C ARG A 302 -13.04 6.31 -7.22
N ASP A 303 -13.54 7.22 -8.04
CA ASP A 303 -14.63 8.13 -7.64
C ASP A 303 -15.96 7.37 -7.47
N ASN A 304 -16.05 6.16 -8.01
CA ASN A 304 -17.18 5.24 -7.87
C ASN A 304 -16.97 4.17 -6.78
N VAL A 305 -16.00 4.35 -5.88
CA VAL A 305 -15.80 3.48 -4.73
C VAL A 305 -16.47 4.09 -3.51
N HIS A 306 -17.48 3.41 -2.99
CA HIS A 306 -18.16 3.80 -1.75
C HIS A 306 -17.71 2.94 -0.57
N PHE A 307 -17.51 3.57 0.59
CA PHE A 307 -17.12 2.90 1.84
C PHE A 307 -18.22 3.02 2.90
N SER A 308 -18.44 1.96 3.67
CA SER A 308 -19.18 2.00 4.94
C SER A 308 -18.22 1.79 6.10
N LEU A 309 -18.27 2.65 7.12
CA LEU A 309 -17.50 2.39 8.34
C LEU A 309 -18.22 1.33 9.15
N GLU A 310 -17.56 0.21 9.40
CA GLU A 310 -18.16 -0.95 10.05
C GLU A 310 -17.36 -1.44 11.25
N LYS A 311 -18.09 -2.02 12.20
CA LYS A 311 -17.55 -2.73 13.35
C LYS A 311 -17.89 -4.22 13.22
N LEU A 312 -16.84 -5.03 13.14
CA LEU A 312 -16.89 -6.48 13.20
C LEU A 312 -16.58 -6.93 14.61
N ARG A 313 -17.27 -7.96 15.09
CA ARG A 313 -16.89 -8.74 16.26
C ARG A 313 -16.75 -10.20 15.86
N ILE A 314 -15.57 -10.76 16.07
CA ILE A 314 -15.28 -12.19 15.84
C ILE A 314 -15.25 -12.90 17.19
N ASN A 315 -16.03 -13.97 17.34
CA ASN A 315 -15.99 -14.82 18.53
C ASN A 315 -14.84 -15.81 18.43
N MET A 316 -13.89 -15.79 19.36
CA MET A 316 -12.71 -16.65 19.29
C MET A 316 -13.00 -18.13 19.55
N LYS A 317 -14.14 -18.47 20.15
CA LYS A 317 -14.50 -19.86 20.46
C LYS A 317 -15.29 -20.51 19.32
N THR A 318 -16.18 -19.75 18.67
CA THR A 318 -17.07 -20.26 17.62
C THR A 318 -16.64 -19.87 16.21
N SER A 319 -15.69 -18.94 16.08
CA SER A 319 -15.30 -18.30 14.81
C SER A 319 -16.48 -17.62 14.09
N GLU A 320 -17.53 -17.25 14.82
CA GLU A 320 -18.66 -16.49 14.27
C GLU A 320 -18.34 -15.00 14.20
N ILE A 321 -18.78 -14.35 13.12
CA ILE A 321 -18.64 -12.90 12.92
C ILE A 321 -20.01 -12.24 13.04
N THR A 322 -20.09 -11.20 13.85
CA THR A 322 -21.21 -10.26 13.89
C THR A 322 -20.76 -8.89 13.37
N ARG A 323 -21.65 -8.19 12.65
CA ARG A 323 -21.36 -6.93 11.97
C ARG A 323 -22.34 -5.85 12.34
N SER A 324 -21.87 -4.62 12.42
CA SER A 324 -22.68 -3.43 12.61
C SER A 324 -22.10 -2.25 11.84
N VAL A 325 -22.96 -1.45 11.22
CA VAL A 325 -22.56 -0.24 10.50
C VAL A 325 -22.45 0.91 11.51
N LEU A 326 -21.27 1.51 11.61
CA LEU A 326 -21.03 2.71 12.43
C LEU A 326 -21.35 3.99 11.67
N SER A 327 -21.09 4.03 10.36
CA SER A 327 -21.44 5.16 9.50
C SER A 327 -21.66 4.71 8.06
N LYS A 328 -22.69 5.29 7.42
CA LYS A 328 -22.97 5.13 5.99
C LYS A 328 -22.32 6.22 5.12
N ARG A 329 -21.62 7.17 5.73
CA ARG A 329 -20.81 8.13 4.97
C ARG A 329 -19.59 7.39 4.41
N SER A 330 -19.18 7.75 3.19
CA SER A 330 -17.94 7.23 2.61
C SER A 330 -16.75 7.80 3.38
N LEU A 331 -16.16 6.97 4.25
CA LEU A 331 -15.06 7.32 5.14
C LEU A 331 -13.93 6.30 4.94
N GLU A 332 -12.71 6.79 4.69
CA GLU A 332 -11.50 5.98 4.47
C GLU A 332 -10.28 6.72 5.06
N LEU A 333 -9.14 6.03 5.22
CA LEU A 333 -7.88 6.58 5.78
C LEU A 333 -8.05 7.16 7.20
N GLY A 334 -8.86 6.49 8.04
CA GLY A 334 -9.08 6.93 9.42
C GLY A 334 -7.83 6.80 10.29
N SER A 335 -7.68 7.74 11.23
CA SER A 335 -6.63 7.73 12.26
C SER A 335 -7.25 7.68 13.65
N ILE A 336 -6.51 7.13 14.61
CA ILE A 336 -6.90 7.05 16.02
C ILE A 336 -5.78 7.62 16.88
N ASN A 337 -6.10 7.94 18.13
CA ASN A 337 -5.07 8.24 19.12
C ASN A 337 -4.15 7.00 19.28
N PRO A 338 -2.84 7.12 18.98
CA PRO A 338 -1.89 6.00 19.04
C PRO A 338 -1.81 5.34 20.41
N SER A 339 -2.02 6.08 21.50
CA SER A 339 -2.04 5.53 22.87
C SER A 339 -3.15 4.51 23.11
N TYR A 340 -4.15 4.46 22.22
CA TYR A 340 -5.25 3.48 22.23
C TYR A 340 -5.16 2.50 21.07
N ALA A 341 -4.04 2.42 20.37
CA ALA A 341 -3.78 1.34 19.44
C ALA A 341 -3.88 0.00 20.18
N GLY A 342 -4.68 -0.93 19.65
CA GLY A 342 -4.92 -2.23 20.26
C GLY A 342 -5.75 -2.28 21.53
N LYS A 343 -6.13 -1.13 22.12
CA LYS A 343 -6.89 -1.03 23.37
C LYS A 343 -8.33 -0.60 23.12
N LYS A 344 -9.29 -1.00 23.94
CA LYS A 344 -10.69 -0.51 23.85
C LYS A 344 -10.73 1.02 23.93
N SER A 345 -11.46 1.69 23.03
CA SER A 345 -11.75 3.13 23.11
C SER A 345 -13.16 3.44 22.62
N ARG A 346 -13.62 4.66 22.92
CA ARG A 346 -14.85 5.24 22.35
C ARG A 346 -14.69 5.59 20.88
#